data_AF-A0A2A3HGQ3-F1
#
_entry.id   AF-A0A2A3HGQ3-F1
#
_cell.length_a   1.000
_cell.length_b   1.000
_cell.length_c   1.000
_cell.angle_alpha   90.00
_cell.angle_beta   90.00
_cell.angle_gamma   90.00
#
_symmetry.space_group_name_H-M   'P 1'
#
loop_
_entity.id
_entity.type
_entity.pdbx_description
1 polymer ?
#
loop_
_entity_poly.entity_id
_entity_poly.type
_entity_poly.pdbx_seq_one_letter_code
_entity_poly.pdbx_strand_id
1 'polypeptide(L)'
;MFGRWIAVIGFAAIFVACSSSLPKAELATHSDSSRNIPKIDNMIVSMKQSYISQCYEPILKRNPPDNQCQTDLFQMLERRYHLNYSQHNIDQASNELFFRDIDSRLRKLVRTDPEVRSAVKRGAFRNADDMLSYYREKYAFESQSN
;
A
#
# COMPACT_ATOMS: atom_id res chain seq x y z
N MET A 1 -39.39 54.41 11.62
CA MET A 1 -38.66 54.18 10.36
C MET A 1 -37.72 53.00 10.57
N PHE A 2 -38.06 51.84 10.00
CA PHE A 2 -37.21 50.64 9.91
C PHE A 2 -35.98 51.02 9.06
N GLY A 3 -34.73 50.90 9.51
CA GLY A 3 -34.04 49.68 9.89
C GLY A 3 -33.29 49.15 8.65
N ARG A 4 -31.94 49.10 8.68
CA ARG A 4 -31.11 48.19 7.86
C ARG A 4 -29.63 48.31 8.22
N TRP A 5 -29.22 47.44 9.15
CA TRP A 5 -27.83 47.01 9.29
C TRP A 5 -27.52 46.04 8.15
N ILE A 6 -26.51 46.34 7.34
CA ILE A 6 -26.00 45.40 6.33
C ILE A 6 -24.88 44.60 7.00
N ALA A 7 -25.21 43.40 7.47
CA ALA A 7 -24.22 42.41 7.87
C ALA A 7 -23.71 41.72 6.59
N VAL A 8 -22.45 41.97 6.24
CA VAL A 8 -21.73 41.21 5.21
C VAL A 8 -21.19 39.95 5.88
N ILE A 9 -21.89 38.83 5.72
CA ILE A 9 -21.40 37.50 6.08
C ILE A 9 -20.59 36.98 4.88
N GLY A 10 -19.28 37.22 4.91
CA GLY A 10 -18.35 36.62 3.96
C GLY A 10 -18.21 35.13 4.23
N PHE A 11 -18.67 34.32 3.29
CA PHE A 11 -18.49 32.86 3.26
C PHE A 11 -17.00 32.52 3.38
N ALA A 12 -16.58 31.96 4.52
CA ALA A 12 -15.29 31.29 4.64
C ALA A 12 -15.36 29.98 3.85
N ALA A 13 -14.74 29.95 2.67
CA ALA A 13 -14.46 28.72 1.96
C ALA A 13 -13.44 27.92 2.78
N ILE A 14 -13.91 26.97 3.58
CA ILE A 14 -13.06 25.99 4.24
C ILE A 14 -12.56 25.06 3.14
N PHE A 15 -11.36 25.35 2.60
CA PHE A 15 -10.59 24.35 1.89
C PHE A 15 -10.17 23.29 2.91
N VAL A 16 -11.02 22.27 3.07
CA VAL A 16 -10.60 21.00 3.68
C VAL A 16 -9.57 20.43 2.72
N ALA A 17 -8.28 20.71 2.98
CA ALA A 17 -7.21 19.94 2.37
C ALA A 17 -7.38 18.50 2.88
N CYS A 18 -8.01 17.64 2.09
CA CYS A 18 -7.91 16.21 2.27
C CYS A 18 -6.45 15.84 2.02
N SER A 19 -5.65 15.91 3.09
CA SER A 19 -4.27 15.47 3.09
C SER A 19 -4.26 13.96 2.89
N SER A 20 -4.07 13.53 1.64
CA SER A 20 -3.80 12.14 1.32
C SER A 20 -2.51 11.74 2.04
N SER A 21 -2.61 10.85 3.02
CA SER A 21 -1.47 10.38 3.81
C SER A 21 -0.76 9.27 3.06
N LEU A 22 0.57 9.34 2.95
CA LEU A 22 1.31 8.23 2.33
C LEU A 22 1.25 6.99 3.25
N PRO A 23 1.07 5.79 2.67
CA PRO A 23 1.11 4.55 3.42
C PRO A 23 2.51 4.34 4.01
N LYS A 24 2.58 3.77 5.21
CA LYS A 24 3.84 3.54 5.91
C LYS A 24 4.51 2.24 5.46
N ALA A 25 5.83 2.28 5.33
CA ALA A 25 6.69 1.11 5.17
C ALA A 25 7.43 0.85 6.49
N GLU A 26 6.73 0.29 7.47
CA GLU A 26 7.26 -0.03 8.79
C GLU A 26 7.20 -1.55 9.02
N LEU A 27 8.04 -2.07 9.92
CA LEU A 27 8.00 -3.49 10.30
C LEU A 27 6.67 -3.79 11.00
N ALA A 28 6.02 -4.88 10.60
CA ALA A 28 4.76 -5.28 11.19
C ALA A 28 4.98 -5.89 12.58
N THR A 29 3.98 -5.74 13.44
CA THR A 29 3.92 -6.52 14.68
C THR A 29 3.29 -7.88 14.38
N HIS A 30 4.00 -8.95 14.72
CA HIS A 30 3.53 -10.31 14.56
C HIS A 30 2.98 -10.83 15.90
N SER A 31 1.73 -11.27 15.91
CA SER A 31 1.11 -11.91 17.09
C SER A 31 1.64 -13.32 17.31
N ASP A 32 2.09 -13.98 16.24
CA ASP A 32 2.68 -15.32 16.26
C ASP A 32 4.18 -15.21 15.99
N SER A 33 4.99 -15.52 17.01
CA SER A 33 6.45 -15.46 16.92
C SER A 33 7.03 -16.50 15.95
N SER A 34 6.33 -17.61 15.70
CA SER A 34 6.77 -18.62 14.74
C SER A 34 6.66 -18.12 13.28
N ARG A 35 5.80 -17.13 13.04
CA ARG A 35 5.57 -16.46 11.76
C ARG A 35 6.33 -15.14 11.61
N ASN A 36 7.10 -14.74 12.62
CA ASN A 36 8.04 -13.64 12.54
C ASN A 36 9.33 -14.16 11.90
N ILE A 37 9.55 -13.81 10.64
CA ILE A 37 10.73 -14.20 9.89
C ILE A 37 11.39 -12.91 9.40
N PRO A 38 12.33 -12.34 10.18
CA PRO A 38 12.88 -11.01 9.92
C PRO A 38 13.42 -10.82 8.50
N LYS A 39 13.92 -11.89 7.88
CA LYS A 39 14.38 -11.87 6.49
C LYS A 39 13.27 -11.52 5.49
N ILE A 40 12.07 -12.07 5.68
CA ILE A 40 10.91 -11.78 4.86
C ILE A 40 10.41 -10.37 5.17
N ASP A 41 10.31 -10.01 6.45
CA ASP A 41 9.80 -8.71 6.88
C ASP A 41 10.64 -7.57 6.30
N ASN A 42 11.96 -7.66 6.42
CA ASN A 42 12.88 -6.67 5.86
C ASN A 42 12.79 -6.59 4.33
N MET A 43 12.61 -7.73 3.66
CA MET A 43 12.41 -7.75 2.21
C MET A 43 11.12 -7.02 1.83
N ILE A 44 9.99 -7.32 2.50
CA ILE A 44 8.71 -6.68 2.20
C ILE A 44 8.79 -5.17 2.47
N VAL A 45 9.34 -4.75 3.61
CA VAL A 45 9.49 -3.33 3.94
C VAL A 45 10.35 -2.60 2.91
N SER A 46 11.50 -3.17 2.54
CA SER A 46 12.38 -2.60 1.52
C SER A 46 11.67 -2.46 0.17
N MET A 47 10.95 -3.50 -0.27
CA MET A 47 10.19 -3.46 -1.51
C MET A 47 9.04 -2.45 -1.42
N LYS A 48 8.34 -2.36 -0.29
CA LYS A 48 7.22 -1.43 -0.07
C LYS A 48 7.70 0.01 -0.12
N GLN A 49 8.83 0.32 0.51
CA GLN A 49 9.43 1.67 0.47
C GLN A 49 9.81 2.07 -0.96
N SER A 50 10.40 1.15 -1.74
CA SER A 50 10.70 1.36 -3.14
C SER A 50 9.42 1.57 -3.96
N TYR A 51 8.40 0.75 -3.75
CA TYR A 51 7.12 0.83 -4.46
C TYR A 51 6.39 2.15 -4.15
N ILE A 52 6.42 2.60 -2.90
CA ILE A 52 5.78 3.85 -2.48
C ILE A 52 6.37 5.03 -3.25
N SER A 53 7.69 5.17 -3.20
CA SER A 53 8.39 6.29 -3.81
C SER A 53 8.35 6.27 -5.35
N GLN A 54 8.49 5.09 -5.95
CA GLN A 54 8.59 4.95 -7.41
C GLN A 54 7.24 4.87 -8.11
N CYS A 55 6.19 4.38 -7.44
CA CYS A 55 4.92 4.03 -8.09
C CYS A 55 3.71 4.68 -7.41
N TYR A 56 3.53 4.45 -6.12
CA TYR A 56 2.33 4.89 -5.41
C TYR A 56 2.22 6.42 -5.33
N GLU A 57 3.26 7.09 -4.84
CA GLU A 57 3.26 8.53 -4.59
C GLU A 57 3.09 9.35 -5.88
N PRO A 58 3.80 9.06 -6.99
CA PRO A 58 3.58 9.75 -8.26
C PRO A 58 2.14 9.64 -8.76
N ILE A 59 1.53 8.45 -8.65
CA ILE A 59 0.14 8.21 -9.08
C ILE A 59 -0.87 8.92 -8.18
N LEU A 60 -0.61 8.97 -6.87
CA LEU A 60 -1.40 9.75 -5.92
C LEU A 60 -1.34 11.25 -6.25
N LYS A 61 -0.16 11.76 -6.61
CA LYS A 61 0.08 13.15 -7.05
C LYS A 61 -0.43 13.45 -8.46
N ARG A 62 -0.98 12.45 -9.17
CA ARG A 62 -1.46 12.55 -10.56
C ARG A 62 -0.36 12.95 -11.55
N ASN A 63 0.88 12.59 -11.27
CA ASN A 63 1.96 12.76 -12.23
C ASN A 63 1.78 11.77 -13.41
N PRO A 64 2.19 12.15 -14.63
CA PRO A 64 2.27 11.22 -15.74
C PRO A 64 3.16 9.99 -15.40
N PRO A 65 2.83 8.78 -15.88
CA PRO A 65 3.67 7.61 -15.68
C PRO A 65 5.02 7.72 -16.44
N ASP A 66 6.12 7.65 -15.70
CA ASP A 66 7.49 7.74 -16.20
C ASP A 66 8.21 6.37 -16.22
N ASN A 67 7.65 5.36 -15.56
CA ASN A 67 8.23 4.02 -15.49
C ASN A 67 7.17 2.91 -15.56
N GLN A 68 7.62 1.66 -15.68
CA GLN A 68 6.73 0.50 -15.82
C GLN A 68 5.79 0.32 -14.63
N CYS A 69 6.28 0.50 -13.41
CA CYS A 69 5.48 0.29 -12.20
C CYS A 69 4.36 1.33 -12.07
N GLN A 70 4.65 2.59 -12.40
CA GLN A 70 3.63 3.66 -12.50
C GLN A 70 2.64 3.36 -13.62
N THR A 71 3.12 2.88 -14.77
CA THR A 71 2.28 2.53 -15.92
C THR A 71 1.31 1.41 -15.57
N ASP A 72 1.78 0.35 -14.94
CA ASP A 72 0.95 -0.78 -14.53
C ASP A 72 -0.13 -0.36 -13.52
N LEU A 73 0.26 0.43 -12.52
CA LEU A 73 -0.67 0.95 -11.52
C LEU A 73 -1.70 1.89 -12.14
N PHE A 74 -1.27 2.84 -12.98
CA PHE A 74 -2.14 3.76 -13.69
C PHE A 74 -3.12 3.02 -14.60
N GLN A 75 -2.65 2.08 -15.43
CA GLN A 75 -3.51 1.32 -16.34
C GLN A 75 -4.53 0.47 -15.58
N MET A 76 -4.15 -0.12 -14.44
CA MET A 76 -5.09 -0.86 -13.60
C MET A 76 -6.19 0.05 -13.05
N LEU A 77 -5.83 1.25 -12.60
CA LEU A 77 -6.78 2.24 -12.09
C LEU A 77 -7.67 2.79 -13.20
N GLU A 78 -7.10 3.14 -14.35
CA GLU A 78 -7.82 3.65 -15.51
C GLU A 78 -8.85 2.64 -16.03
N ARG A 79 -8.49 1.36 -16.13
CA ARG A 79 -9.42 0.32 -16.59
C ARG A 79 -10.60 0.11 -15.66
N ARG A 80 -10.41 0.30 -14.34
CA ARG A 80 -11.44 0.03 -13.32
C ARG A 80 -12.27 1.26 -12.96
N TYR A 81 -11.64 2.43 -12.99
CA TYR A 81 -12.19 3.67 -12.43
C TYR A 81 -12.02 4.88 -13.35
N HIS A 82 -11.50 4.69 -14.57
CA HIS A 82 -11.08 5.77 -15.46
C HIS A 82 -10.11 6.72 -14.72
N LEU A 83 -10.22 8.04 -14.93
CA LEU A 83 -9.41 9.03 -14.24
C LEU A 83 -9.93 9.36 -12.82
N ASN A 84 -11.08 8.80 -12.41
CA ASN A 84 -11.81 9.14 -11.19
C ASN A 84 -11.47 8.22 -10.00
N TYR A 85 -10.24 7.70 -9.93
CA TYR A 85 -9.83 6.86 -8.80
C TYR A 85 -9.57 7.67 -7.53
N SER A 86 -9.94 7.13 -6.37
CA SER A 86 -9.62 7.70 -5.05
C SER A 86 -8.31 7.11 -4.51
N GLN A 87 -7.80 7.62 -3.39
CA GLN A 87 -6.65 7.01 -2.72
C GLN A 87 -6.93 5.54 -2.30
N HIS A 88 -8.14 5.25 -1.83
CA HIS A 88 -8.55 3.87 -1.54
C HIS A 88 -8.42 2.96 -2.77
N ASN A 89 -8.77 3.46 -3.96
CA ASN A 89 -8.61 2.68 -5.19
C ASN A 89 -7.12 2.43 -5.50
N ILE A 90 -6.24 3.41 -5.23
CA ILE A 90 -4.78 3.27 -5.36
C ILE A 90 -4.26 2.22 -4.39
N ASP A 91 -4.75 2.20 -3.14
CA ASP A 91 -4.39 1.18 -2.13
C ASP A 91 -4.74 -0.22 -2.61
N GLN A 92 -5.98 -0.42 -3.07
CA GLN A 92 -6.45 -1.72 -3.56
C GLN A 92 -5.64 -2.21 -4.77
N ALA A 93 -5.42 -1.34 -5.76
CA ALA A 93 -4.61 -1.69 -6.93
C ALA A 93 -3.14 -1.94 -6.55
N SER A 94 -2.59 -1.18 -5.61
CA SER A 94 -1.23 -1.37 -5.11
C SER A 94 -1.09 -2.66 -4.34
N ASN A 95 -2.05 -3.04 -3.49
CA ASN A 95 -2.07 -4.34 -2.83
C ASN A 95 -2.04 -5.48 -3.86
N GLU A 96 -2.79 -5.38 -4.95
CA GLU A 96 -2.81 -6.41 -5.98
C GLU A 96 -1.46 -6.54 -6.71
N LEU A 97 -0.92 -5.43 -7.22
CA LEU A 97 0.33 -5.43 -7.97
C LEU A 97 1.53 -5.75 -7.10
N PHE A 98 1.64 -5.12 -5.93
CA PHE A 98 2.75 -5.32 -5.01
C PHE A 98 2.83 -6.76 -4.51
N PHE A 99 1.72 -7.35 -4.07
CA PHE A 99 1.75 -8.72 -3.54
C PHE A 99 1.94 -9.78 -4.61
N ARG A 100 1.68 -9.47 -5.89
CA ARG A 100 2.09 -10.33 -7.01
C ARG A 100 3.62 -10.44 -7.10
N ASP A 101 4.33 -9.33 -6.93
CA ASP A 101 5.80 -9.32 -6.93
C ASP A 101 6.38 -9.96 -5.66
N ILE A 102 5.75 -9.73 -4.52
CA ILE A 102 6.10 -10.40 -3.25
C ILE A 102 5.94 -11.91 -3.36
N ASP A 103 4.86 -12.44 -3.97
CA ASP A 103 4.67 -13.89 -4.11
C ASP A 103 5.84 -14.55 -4.84
N SER A 104 6.26 -13.97 -5.97
CA SER A 104 7.43 -14.44 -6.73
C SER A 104 8.70 -14.44 -5.86
N ARG A 105 8.92 -13.38 -5.09
CA ARG A 105 10.11 -13.24 -4.24
C ARG A 105 10.09 -14.16 -3.03
N LEU A 106 8.93 -14.35 -2.39
CA LEU A 106 8.71 -15.30 -1.30
C LEU A 106 9.02 -16.72 -1.75
N ARG A 107 8.44 -17.16 -2.88
CA ARG A 107 8.69 -18.49 -3.45
C ARG A 107 10.17 -18.72 -3.76
N LYS A 108 10.88 -17.67 -4.21
CA LYS A 108 12.33 -17.72 -4.39
C LYS A 108 13.05 -17.89 -3.05
N LEU A 109 12.75 -17.06 -2.04
CA LEU A 109 13.38 -17.13 -0.72
C LEU A 109 13.19 -18.48 -0.05
N VAL A 110 11.99 -19.06 -0.08
CA VAL A 110 11.72 -20.39 0.49
C VAL A 110 12.63 -21.47 -0.12
N ARG A 111 13.03 -21.32 -1.39
CA ARG A 111 13.92 -22.27 -2.07
C ARG A 111 15.40 -21.99 -1.79
N THR A 112 15.79 -20.72 -1.80
CA THR A 112 17.20 -20.30 -1.80
C THR A 112 17.77 -19.97 -0.43
N ASP A 113 16.93 -19.53 0.51
CA ASP A 113 17.34 -19.07 1.82
C ASP A 113 17.15 -20.18 2.87
N PRO A 114 18.24 -20.68 3.51
CA PRO A 114 18.14 -21.77 4.47
C PRO A 114 17.32 -21.43 5.72
N GLU A 115 17.34 -20.18 6.18
CA GLU A 115 16.64 -19.73 7.38
C GLU A 115 15.13 -19.72 7.12
N VAL A 116 14.72 -19.07 6.02
CA VAL A 116 13.31 -19.03 5.58
C VAL A 116 12.80 -20.45 5.33
N ARG A 117 13.58 -21.27 4.62
CA ARG A 117 13.23 -22.67 4.35
C ARG A 117 13.06 -23.48 5.63
N SER A 118 13.93 -23.27 6.62
CA SER A 118 13.86 -23.96 7.92
C SER A 118 12.61 -23.55 8.70
N ALA A 119 12.30 -22.25 8.74
CA ALA A 119 11.09 -21.75 9.40
C ALA A 119 9.81 -22.36 8.79
N VAL A 120 9.71 -22.40 7.45
CA VAL A 120 8.58 -23.05 6.76
C VAL A 120 8.51 -24.54 7.09
N LYS A 121 9.64 -25.27 7.07
CA LYS A 121 9.69 -26.70 7.41
C LYS A 121 9.27 -26.99 8.86
N ARG A 122 9.49 -26.05 9.79
CA ARG A 122 9.05 -26.16 11.19
C ARG A 122 7.57 -25.85 11.39
N GLY A 123 6.83 -25.53 10.33
CA GLY A 123 5.39 -25.32 10.38
C GLY A 123 4.96 -23.87 10.64
N ALA A 124 5.84 -22.88 10.45
CA ALA A 124 5.46 -21.46 10.51
C ALA A 124 4.26 -21.15 9.60
N PHE A 125 4.24 -21.77 8.42
CA PHE A 125 3.17 -21.64 7.43
C PHE A 125 2.75 -23.01 6.91
N ARG A 126 1.46 -23.17 6.62
CA ARG A 126 0.89 -24.41 6.07
C ARG A 126 1.31 -24.63 4.63
N ASN A 127 1.36 -23.56 3.84
CA ASN A 127 1.75 -23.55 2.43
C ASN A 127 2.13 -22.12 1.99
N ALA A 128 2.51 -21.96 0.72
CA ALA A 128 2.91 -20.66 0.17
C ALA A 128 1.77 -19.63 0.18
N ASP A 129 0.53 -20.07 0.00
CA ASP A 129 -0.64 -19.18 -0.07
C ASP A 129 -1.03 -18.67 1.33
N ASP A 130 -0.93 -19.50 2.37
CA ASP A 130 -1.05 -19.10 3.80
C ASP A 130 0.01 -18.06 4.16
N MET A 131 1.26 -18.28 3.74
CA MET A 131 2.34 -17.32 3.95
C MET A 131 2.06 -15.98 3.23
N LEU A 132 1.67 -16.02 1.96
CA LEU A 132 1.34 -14.80 1.20
C LEU A 132 0.16 -14.06 1.83
N SER A 133 -0.91 -14.78 2.21
CA SER A 133 -2.09 -14.20 2.86
C SER A 133 -1.73 -13.54 4.18
N TYR A 134 -0.92 -14.20 5.00
CA TYR A 134 -0.45 -13.66 6.28
C TYR A 134 0.30 -12.34 6.08
N TYR A 135 1.27 -12.32 5.15
CA TYR A 135 2.03 -11.11 4.88
C TYR A 135 1.23 -10.02 4.17
N ARG A 136 0.22 -10.40 3.36
CA ARG A 136 -0.71 -9.45 2.77
C ARG A 136 -1.49 -8.69 3.84
N GLU A 137 -2.01 -9.39 4.84
CA GLU A 137 -2.71 -8.76 5.96
C GLU A 137 -1.79 -7.82 6.75
N LYS A 138 -0.54 -8.23 7.01
CA LYS A 138 0.40 -7.45 7.83
C LYS A 138 0.97 -6.22 7.13
N TYR A 139 1.08 -6.24 5.81
CA TYR A 139 1.79 -5.20 5.04
C TYR A 139 0.93 -4.51 3.99
N ALA A 140 -0.40 -4.64 4.07
CA ALA A 140 -1.32 -3.96 3.15
C ALA A 140 -1.05 -2.45 3.05
N PHE A 141 -1.34 -1.89 1.87
CA PHE A 141 -1.52 -0.46 1.69
C PHE A 141 -2.87 -0.10 2.27
N GLU A 142 -2.86 0.71 3.31
CA GLU A 142 -4.05 1.27 3.96
C GLU A 142 -3.82 2.77 4.10
N SER A 143 -4.58 3.57 3.36
CA SER A 143 -4.66 5.00 3.62
C SER A 143 -5.47 5.21 4.89
N GLN A 144 -4.98 6.09 5.78
CA GLN A 144 -5.77 6.48 6.94
C GLN A 144 -6.99 7.25 6.44
N SER A 145 -8.18 6.66 6.55
CA SER A 145 -9.43 7.41 6.46
C SER A 145 -9.51 8.28 7.71
N ASN A 146 -9.10 9.54 7.62
CA ASN A 146 -9.53 10.55 8.58
C ASN A 146 -10.97 10.96 8.29
#